data_AF-A0A6C1QFH0-F1
#
_entry.id   AF-A0A6C1QFH0-F1
#
_cell.length_a   1.000
_cell.length_b   1.000
_cell.length_c   1.000
_cell.angle_alpha   90.00
_cell.angle_beta   90.00
_cell.angle_gamma   90.00
#
_symmetry.space_group_name_H-M   'P 1'
#
loop_
_entity.id
_entity.type
_entity.pdbx_description
1 polymer ?
#
loop_
_entity_poly.entity_id
_entity_poly.type
_entity_poly.pdbx_seq_one_letter_code
_entity_poly.pdbx_strand_id
1 'polypeptide(L)' 'KEAGSMVAEATLAIEMGAVARDLELTIHPHPTLSETIMEAAEVYYGHATHIHKKKKK' A
#
# COMPACT_ATOMS: atom_id res chain seq x y z
N LYS A 1 6.35 8.11 -15.61
CA LYS A 1 4.97 7.54 -15.66
C LYS A 1 5.09 6.09 -15.21
N GLU A 2 5.25 5.84 -13.90
CA GLU A 2 5.49 4.50 -13.34
C GLU A 2 4.19 3.80 -12.87
N ALA A 3 3.00 4.25 -13.30
CA ALA A 3 1.75 3.62 -12.90
C ALA A 3 1.67 2.12 -13.29
N GLY A 4 2.36 1.70 -14.36
CA GLY A 4 2.41 0.31 -14.78
C GLY A 4 3.05 -0.63 -13.76
N SER A 5 4.09 -0.19 -13.03
CA SER A 5 4.74 -1.03 -12.02
C SER A 5 3.86 -1.20 -10.78
N MET A 6 3.14 -0.14 -10.38
CA MET A 6 2.15 -0.21 -9.29
C MET A 6 0.99 -1.14 -9.63
N VAL A 7 0.49 -1.07 -10.87
CA VAL A 7 -0.59 -1.96 -11.33
C VAL A 7 -0.13 -3.41 -11.35
N ALA A 8 1.09 -3.68 -11.82
CA ALA A 8 1.64 -5.04 -11.83
C ALA A 8 1.69 -5.65 -10.43
N GLU A 9 2.18 -4.89 -9.44
CA GLU A 9 2.20 -5.30 -8.03
C GLU A 9 0.78 -5.57 -7.49
N ALA A 10 -0.16 -4.66 -7.71
CA ALA A 10 -1.54 -4.81 -7.27
C ALA A 10 -2.21 -6.04 -7.90
N THR A 11 -1.97 -6.32 -9.18
CA THR A 11 -2.52 -7.51 -9.85
C THR A 11 -1.93 -8.80 -9.29
N LEU A 12 -0.63 -8.83 -9.02
CA LEU A 12 0.02 -9.99 -8.41
C LEU A 12 -0.52 -10.24 -6.99
N ALA A 13 -0.69 -9.18 -6.20
CA ALA A 13 -1.26 -9.27 -4.86
C ALA A 13 -2.68 -9.86 -4.87
N ILE A 14 -3.51 -9.47 -5.85
CA ILE A 14 -4.87 -10.03 -6.03
C ILE A 14 -4.81 -11.52 -6.38
N GLU A 15 -3.97 -11.91 -7.35
CA GLU A 15 -3.84 -13.32 -7.78
C GLU A 15 -3.29 -14.22 -6.66
N MET A 16 -2.41 -13.69 -5.82
CA MET A 16 -1.89 -14.39 -4.64
C MET A 16 -2.91 -14.48 -3.49
N GLY A 17 -4.04 -13.77 -3.57
CA GLY A 17 -4.99 -13.64 -2.47
C GLY A 17 -4.40 -12.92 -1.26
N ALA A 18 -3.45 -12.01 -1.47
CA ALA A 18 -2.78 -11.27 -0.43
C ALA A 18 -3.78 -10.37 0.32
N VAL A 19 -3.61 -10.26 1.64
CA VAL A 19 -4.40 -9.35 2.46
C VAL A 19 -3.70 -7.99 2.59
N ALA A 20 -4.43 -6.95 2.98
CA ALA A 20 -3.86 -5.62 3.17
C ALA A 20 -2.64 -5.62 4.12
N ARG A 21 -2.59 -6.53 5.09
CA ARG A 21 -1.45 -6.68 6.01
C ARG A 21 -0.18 -7.16 5.30
N ASP A 22 -0.30 -7.97 4.26
CA ASP A 22 0.86 -8.43 3.49
C ASP A 22 1.50 -7.26 2.72
N LEU A 23 0.67 -6.34 2.21
CA LEU A 23 1.13 -5.11 1.56
C LEU A 23 1.70 -4.09 2.56
N GLU A 24 1.08 -3.96 3.73
CA GLU A 24 1.58 -3.10 4.84
C GLU A 24 2.97 -3.53 5.30
N LEU A 25 3.20 -4.84 5.47
CA LEU A 25 4.47 -5.36 5.99
C LEU A 25 5.55 -5.53 4.91
N THR A 26 5.21 -5.33 3.64
CA THR A 26 6.17 -5.37 2.53
C THR A 26 6.94 -4.06 2.48
N ILE A 27 8.26 -4.12 2.65
CA ILE A 27 9.13 -2.93 2.63
C ILE A 27 9.29 -2.45 1.20
N HIS A 28 8.76 -1.25 0.92
CA HIS A 28 8.93 -0.59 -0.36
C HIS A 28 10.17 0.30 -0.37
N PRO A 29 10.89 0.41 -1.50
CA PRO A 29 12.03 1.31 -1.61
C PRO A 29 11.59 2.78 -1.43
N HIS A 30 12.33 3.55 -0.64
CA HIS A 30 12.13 4.99 -0.47
C HIS A 30 13.22 5.79 -1.22
N PRO A 31 12.90 6.90 -1.91
CA PRO A 31 11.56 7.45 -2.22
C PRO A 31 11.05 6.95 -3.59
N THR A 32 9.89 6.28 -3.63
CA THR A 32 9.31 5.73 -4.89
C THR A 32 7.80 5.79 -4.94
N LEU A 33 7.21 5.84 -6.14
CA LEU A 33 5.74 5.80 -6.27
C LEU A 33 5.12 4.49 -5.77
N SER A 34 5.84 3.36 -5.81
CA SER A 34 5.34 2.08 -5.30
C SER A 34 5.11 2.10 -3.79
N GLU A 35 5.85 2.92 -3.03
CA GLU A 35 5.65 3.03 -1.57
C GLU A 35 4.23 3.47 -1.19
N THR A 36 3.52 4.13 -2.10
CA THR A 36 2.12 4.52 -1.91
C THR A 36 1.15 3.33 -1.77
N ILE A 37 1.50 2.13 -2.26
CA ILE A 37 0.68 0.92 -2.07
C ILE A 37 0.76 0.45 -0.61
N MET A 38 1.97 0.43 -0.04
CA MET A 38 2.20 0.18 1.38
C MET A 38 1.48 1.21 2.26
N GLU A 39 1.61 2.50 1.95
CA GLU A 39 0.92 3.55 2.69
C GLU A 39 -0.60 3.42 2.60
N ALA A 40 -1.14 3.04 1.43
CA ALA A 40 -2.57 2.79 1.27
C ALA A 40 -3.05 1.63 2.15
N ALA A 41 -2.23 0.58 2.31
CA ALA A 41 -2.50 -0.52 3.23
C ALA A 41 -2.43 -0.07 4.71
N GLU A 42 -1.43 0.73 5.09
CA GLU A 42 -1.35 1.33 6.43
C GLU A 42 -2.55 2.25 6.73
N VAL A 43 -3.06 2.97 5.73
CA VAL A 43 -4.26 3.80 5.86
C VAL A 43 -5.47 2.93 6.18
N TYR A 44 -5.58 1.73 5.62
CA TYR A 44 -6.67 0.81 5.94
C TYR A 44 -6.69 0.47 7.43
N TYR A 45 -5.55 0.09 8.00
CA TYR A 45 -5.41 -0.24 9.43
C TYR A 45 -5.35 0.99 10.36
N GLY A 46 -5.10 2.18 9.81
CA GLY A 46 -5.05 3.44 10.57
C GLY A 46 -3.70 3.69 11.24
N HIS A 47 -2.63 3.05 10.76
CA HIS A 47 -1.25 3.27 11.21
C HIS A 47 -0.46 4.21 10.31
N ALA A 48 -1.04 4.65 9.18
CA ALA A 48 -0.36 5.52 8.24
C ALA A 48 0.20 6.77 8.92
N THR A 49 1.52 6.92 8.88
CA THR A 49 2.24 8.07 9.45
C THR A 49 2.20 9.28 8.53
N HIS A 50 2.23 9.05 7.21
CA HIS A 50 2.28 10.10 6.21
C HIS A 50 0.89 10.64 5.80
N ILE A 51 -0.21 10.00 6.21
CA ILE A 51 -1.57 10.40 5.84
C ILE A 51 -2.45 10.56 7.09
N HIS A 52 -3.02 11.75 7.28
CA HIS A 52 -3.97 11.99 8.36
C HIS A 52 -5.35 11.39 8.05
N LYS A 53 -5.72 10.30 8.75
CA LYS A 53 -7.06 9.70 8.67
C LYS A 53 -7.92 10.13 9.85
N LYS A 54 -9.08 10.77 9.59
CA LYS A 54 -10.10 10.99 10.63
C LYS A 54 -10.73 9.65 11.02
N LYS A 55 -10.68 9.28 12.30
CA LYS A 55 -11.44 8.13 12.82
C LYS A 55 -12.94 8.38 12.57
N LYS A 56 -13.60 7.49 11.82
CA LYS A 56 -15.07 7.51 11.73
C LYS A 56 -15.61 7.11 13.11
N LYS A 57 -16.48 7.96 13.68
CA LYS A 57 -17.21 7.68 14.92
C LYS A 57 -18.24 6.58 14.69
#